data_AF-A0A1B2E5J5-F1
#
_entry.id   AF-A0A1B2E5J5-F1
#
_cell.length_a   1.000
_cell.length_b   1.000
_cell.length_c   1.000
_cell.angle_alpha   90.00
_cell.angle_beta   90.00
_cell.angle_gamma   90.00
#
_symmetry.space_group_name_H-M   'P 1'
#
loop_
_entity.id
_entity.type
_entity.pdbx_description
1 polymer ?
#
loop_
_entity_poly.entity_id
_entity_poly.type
_entity_poly.pdbx_seq_one_letter_code
_entity_poly.pdbx_strand_id
1 'polypeptide(L)'
;MKIVSQVQEEEVIAEFLFAEINSDRFKEGILNALGDHDLDLIIKPNLNNQAENQIRRNILGQTRGFSRNTDLFENFPTEVKWYKAFFDRQDLNEVMYINYSYWNQLSSNTRLPLQASKNIMNQIEVFGISNQGFLTST
;
A
#
# COMPACT_ATOMS: atom_id res chain seq x y z
N MET A 1 -18.82 5.38 0.15
CA MET A 1 -17.88 4.87 -0.88
C MET A 1 -18.73 4.42 -2.04
N LYS A 2 -18.39 4.81 -3.27
CA LYS A 2 -19.12 4.38 -4.47
C LYS A 2 -18.24 3.50 -5.34
N ILE A 3 -18.56 2.20 -5.39
CA ILE A 3 -17.91 1.25 -6.30
C ILE A 3 -18.20 1.66 -7.75
N VAL A 4 -17.15 1.74 -8.55
CA VAL A 4 -17.20 2.05 -9.99
C VAL A 4 -17.21 0.76 -10.80
N SER A 5 -16.20 -0.10 -10.58
CA SER A 5 -16.02 -1.35 -11.30
C SER A 5 -15.11 -2.29 -10.52
N GLN A 6 -15.24 -3.59 -10.76
CA GLN A 6 -14.21 -4.56 -10.37
C GLN A 6 -12.99 -4.38 -11.27
N VAL A 7 -11.79 -4.50 -10.70
CA VAL A 7 -10.51 -4.42 -11.43
C VAL A 7 -9.73 -5.71 -11.23
N GLN A 8 -8.77 -5.95 -12.13
CA GLN A 8 -7.87 -7.08 -12.01
C GLN A 8 -6.77 -6.79 -10.99
N GLU A 9 -6.21 -7.83 -10.38
CA GLU A 9 -5.11 -7.68 -9.42
C GLU A 9 -3.88 -7.04 -10.06
N GLU A 10 -3.64 -7.30 -11.34
CA GLU A 10 -2.55 -6.71 -12.12
C GLU A 10 -2.61 -5.19 -12.16
N GLU A 11 -3.81 -4.59 -12.23
CA GLU A 11 -4.01 -3.14 -12.17
C GLU A 11 -3.62 -2.61 -10.79
N VAL A 12 -4.02 -3.31 -9.72
CA VAL A 12 -3.68 -2.91 -8.34
C VAL A 12 -2.18 -2.97 -8.09
N ILE A 13 -1.51 -4.04 -8.54
CA ILE A 13 -0.05 -4.17 -8.44
C ILE A 13 0.64 -3.03 -9.19
N ALA A 14 0.18 -2.72 -10.40
CA ALA A 14 0.76 -1.64 -11.21
C ALA A 14 0.60 -0.27 -10.54
N GLU A 15 -0.60 0.07 -10.06
CA GLU A 15 -0.86 1.32 -9.33
C GLU A 15 -0.06 1.42 -8.02
N PHE A 16 0.10 0.29 -7.30
CA PHE A 16 0.88 0.26 -6.06
C PHE A 16 2.36 0.59 -6.32
N LEU A 17 2.97 -0.06 -7.32
CA LEU A 17 4.37 0.19 -7.69
C LEU A 17 4.56 1.60 -8.26
N PHE A 18 3.60 2.09 -9.05
CA PHE A 18 3.62 3.46 -9.55
C PHE A 18 3.56 4.51 -8.44
N ALA A 19 2.78 4.26 -7.38
CA ALA A 19 2.77 5.14 -6.22
C ALA A 19 4.10 5.10 -5.46
N GLU A 20 4.64 3.92 -5.20
CA GLU A 20 5.86 3.77 -4.40
C GLU A 20 7.15 4.18 -5.12
N ILE A 21 7.23 4.07 -6.45
CA ILE A 21 8.43 4.53 -7.20
C ILE A 21 8.63 6.06 -7.09
N ASN A 22 7.56 6.79 -6.78
CA ASN A 22 7.58 8.23 -6.52
C ASN A 22 7.86 8.57 -5.05
N SER A 23 8.03 7.57 -4.17
CA SER A 23 8.31 7.77 -2.75
C SER A 23 9.81 7.75 -2.46
N ASP A 24 10.33 8.76 -1.77
CA ASP A 24 11.73 8.79 -1.32
C ASP A 24 12.12 7.57 -0.50
N ARG A 25 11.19 7.04 0.31
CA ARG A 25 11.44 5.91 1.19
C ARG A 25 11.49 4.57 0.48
N PHE A 26 10.68 4.38 -0.57
CA PHE A 26 10.46 3.06 -1.18
C PHE A 26 11.07 2.92 -2.58
N LYS A 27 11.38 4.03 -3.25
CA LYS A 27 11.90 4.07 -4.61
C LYS A 27 13.16 3.20 -4.81
N GLU A 28 14.15 3.30 -3.92
CA GLU A 28 15.41 2.56 -4.08
C GLU A 28 15.19 1.04 -4.07
N GLY A 29 14.33 0.53 -3.19
CA GLY A 29 14.01 -0.89 -3.14
C GLY A 29 13.36 -1.38 -4.44
N ILE A 30 12.48 -0.57 -5.02
CA ILE A 30 11.84 -0.89 -6.31
C ILE A 30 12.84 -0.85 -7.46
N LEU A 31 13.71 0.16 -7.53
CA LEU A 31 14.75 0.23 -8.57
C LEU A 31 15.73 -0.96 -8.49
N ASN A 32 16.11 -1.36 -7.28
CA ASN A 32 16.95 -2.54 -7.08
C ASN A 32 16.24 -3.83 -7.52
N ALA A 33 14.95 -3.99 -7.22
CA ALA A 33 14.17 -5.14 -7.64
C ALA A 33 13.83 -5.14 -9.13
N LEU A 34 13.79 -3.96 -9.78
CA LEU A 34 13.60 -3.80 -11.21
C LEU A 34 14.84 -4.28 -11.99
N GLY A 35 16.04 -4.09 -11.45
CA GLY A 35 17.29 -4.52 -12.09
C GLY A 35 17.48 -3.91 -13.48
N ASP A 36 17.75 -4.74 -14.49
CA ASP A 36 18.00 -4.32 -15.87
C ASP A 36 16.71 -4.08 -16.69
N HIS A 37 15.53 -4.25 -16.09
CA HIS A 37 14.27 -3.98 -16.78
C HIS A 37 14.05 -2.47 -16.97
N ASP A 38 13.39 -2.10 -18.07
CA ASP A 38 13.03 -0.71 -18.34
C ASP A 38 12.04 -0.18 -17.29
N LEU A 39 12.23 1.07 -16.86
CA LEU A 39 11.35 1.78 -15.93
C LEU A 39 9.91 1.85 -16.46
N ASP A 40 9.70 1.85 -17.79
CA ASP A 40 8.39 1.81 -18.42
C ASP A 40 7.54 0.61 -17.96
N LEU A 41 8.17 -0.47 -17.48
CA LEU A 41 7.48 -1.60 -16.85
C LEU A 41 6.63 -1.18 -15.62
N ILE A 42 7.00 -0.10 -14.95
CA ILE A 42 6.29 0.47 -13.79
C ILE A 42 5.49 1.72 -14.18
N ILE A 43 6.08 2.64 -14.95
CA ILE A 43 5.44 3.95 -15.21
C ILE A 43 4.47 3.96 -16.39
N LYS A 44 4.52 2.96 -17.28
CA LYS A 44 3.59 2.78 -18.41
C LYS A 44 3.18 1.30 -18.55
N PRO A 45 2.51 0.73 -17.54
CA PRO A 45 2.28 -0.71 -17.45
C PRO A 45 1.38 -1.20 -18.58
N ASN A 46 1.83 -2.20 -19.35
CA ASN A 46 0.96 -2.93 -20.27
C ASN A 46 0.28 -4.09 -19.53
N LEU A 47 -0.96 -3.88 -19.08
CA LEU A 47 -1.73 -4.88 -18.33
C LEU A 47 -2.12 -6.12 -19.15
N ASN A 48 -2.03 -6.07 -20.48
CA ASN A 48 -2.29 -7.23 -21.34
C ASN A 48 -1.04 -8.10 -21.55
N ASN A 49 0.14 -7.64 -21.12
CA ASN A 49 1.37 -8.42 -21.19
C ASN A 49 1.56 -9.25 -19.91
N GLN A 50 1.28 -10.55 -19.99
CA GLN A 50 1.38 -11.48 -18.87
C GLN A 50 2.79 -11.57 -18.29
N ALA A 51 3.83 -11.49 -19.14
CA ALA A 51 5.22 -11.58 -18.67
C ALA A 51 5.59 -10.34 -17.84
N GLU A 52 5.22 -9.15 -18.30
CA GLU A 52 5.41 -7.92 -17.55
C GLU A 52 4.60 -7.90 -16.24
N ASN A 53 3.35 -8.38 -16.26
CA ASN A 53 2.54 -8.51 -15.06
C ASN A 53 3.20 -9.42 -14.02
N GLN A 54 3.81 -10.52 -14.46
CA GLN A 54 4.55 -11.41 -13.56
C GLN A 54 5.79 -10.75 -12.98
N ILE A 55 6.52 -9.96 -13.78
CA ILE A 55 7.68 -9.19 -13.29
C ILE A 55 7.23 -8.17 -12.23
N ARG A 56 6.17 -7.38 -12.50
CA ARG A 56 5.60 -6.44 -11.52
C ARG A 56 5.19 -7.14 -10.22
N ARG A 57 4.49 -8.28 -10.31
CA ARG A 57 4.12 -9.09 -9.14
C ARG A 57 5.36 -9.54 -8.36
N ASN A 58 6.41 -9.98 -9.04
CA ASN A 58 7.66 -10.38 -8.41
C ASN A 58 8.38 -9.20 -7.74
N ILE A 59 8.35 -8.00 -8.32
CA ILE A 59 8.91 -6.79 -7.72
C ILE A 59 8.16 -6.46 -6.43
N LEU A 60 6.83 -6.38 -6.46
CA LEU A 60 6.02 -6.10 -5.28
C LEU A 60 6.20 -7.18 -4.19
N GLY A 61 6.36 -8.44 -4.60
CA GLY A 61 6.73 -9.53 -3.71
C GLY A 61 8.08 -9.31 -3.03
N GLN A 62 9.10 -8.85 -3.75
CA GLN A 62 10.44 -8.59 -3.20
C GLN A 62 10.47 -7.39 -2.25
N THR A 63 9.73 -6.33 -2.57
CA THR A 63 9.81 -5.07 -1.82
C THR A 63 8.82 -4.99 -0.66
N ARG A 64 7.65 -5.64 -0.78
CA ARG A 64 6.54 -5.53 0.18
C ARG A 64 5.99 -6.88 0.68
N GLY A 65 6.50 -8.00 0.16
CA GLY A 65 6.06 -9.34 0.58
C GLY A 65 4.76 -9.83 -0.06
N PHE A 66 4.28 -9.18 -1.12
CA PHE A 66 3.07 -9.60 -1.83
C PHE A 66 3.19 -11.03 -2.39
N SER A 67 2.17 -11.86 -2.15
CA SER A 67 2.15 -13.30 -2.45
C SER A 67 3.29 -14.12 -1.79
N ARG A 68 4.01 -13.56 -0.81
CA ARG A 68 5.10 -14.24 -0.09
C ARG A 68 4.83 -14.43 1.40
N ASN A 69 3.72 -13.89 1.90
CA ASN A 69 3.32 -13.94 3.31
C ASN A 69 4.38 -13.32 4.24
N THR A 70 4.94 -12.18 3.83
CA THR A 70 5.92 -11.41 4.62
C THR A 70 5.59 -9.92 4.59
N ASP A 71 6.25 -9.16 5.45
CA ASP A 71 6.27 -7.69 5.44
C ASP A 71 4.87 -7.05 5.49
N LEU A 72 4.47 -6.29 4.47
CA LEU A 72 3.18 -5.59 4.44
C LEU A 72 2.02 -6.56 4.20
N PHE A 73 2.28 -7.65 3.47
CA PHE A 73 1.28 -8.63 3.05
C PHE A 73 1.38 -9.94 3.86
N GLU A 74 1.97 -9.90 5.04
CA GLU A 74 1.92 -11.00 6.00
C GLU A 74 0.46 -11.28 6.41
N ASN A 75 0.05 -12.55 6.34
CA ASN A 75 -1.31 -13.03 6.58
C ASN A 75 -2.37 -12.34 5.69
N PHE A 76 -1.98 -11.84 4.52
CA PHE A 76 -2.93 -11.26 3.57
C PHE A 76 -3.82 -12.35 2.95
N PRO A 77 -5.12 -12.10 2.71
CA PRO A 77 -6.02 -13.12 2.17
C PRO A 77 -5.57 -13.61 0.80
N THR A 78 -5.77 -14.89 0.52
CA THR A 78 -5.45 -15.50 -0.78
C THR A 78 -6.52 -15.23 -1.83
N GLU A 79 -7.75 -14.95 -1.40
CA GLU A 79 -8.89 -14.65 -2.27
C GLU A 79 -9.34 -13.21 -2.04
N VAL A 80 -8.92 -12.31 -2.92
CA VAL A 80 -9.26 -10.89 -2.85
C VAL A 80 -9.94 -10.44 -4.13
N LYS A 81 -10.99 -9.64 -3.99
CA LYS A 81 -11.62 -8.93 -5.09
C LYS A 81 -11.26 -7.46 -5.00
N TRP A 82 -10.75 -6.92 -6.09
CA TRP A 82 -10.32 -5.53 -6.17
C TRP A 82 -11.37 -4.70 -6.89
N TYR A 83 -11.60 -3.48 -6.40
CA TYR A 83 -12.57 -2.56 -6.97
C TYR A 83 -11.98 -1.17 -7.07
N LYS A 84 -12.29 -0.50 -8.17
CA LYS A 84 -12.14 0.95 -8.29
C LYS A 84 -13.35 1.59 -7.64
N ALA A 85 -13.12 2.58 -6.79
CA ALA A 85 -14.20 3.29 -6.09
C ALA A 85 -13.89 4.78 -5.99
N PHE A 86 -14.94 5.59 -5.94
CA PHE A 86 -14.87 6.98 -5.51
C PHE A 86 -15.07 7.04 -3.99
N PHE A 87 -14.25 7.85 -3.35
CA PHE A 87 -14.31 8.13 -1.92
C PHE A 87 -14.64 9.60 -1.71
N ASP A 88 -15.68 9.85 -0.91
CA ASP A 88 -15.90 11.14 -0.28
C ASP A 88 -15.23 11.17 1.09
N ARG A 89 -15.07 12.37 1.66
CA ARG A 89 -14.42 12.53 2.97
C ARG A 89 -15.03 11.65 4.06
N GLN A 90 -16.37 11.51 4.08
CA GLN A 90 -17.08 10.71 5.07
C GLN A 90 -16.77 9.21 4.99
N ASP A 91 -16.37 8.73 3.81
CA ASP A 91 -16.05 7.32 3.58
C ASP A 91 -14.75 6.91 4.28
N LEU A 92 -13.87 7.87 4.54
CA LEU A 92 -12.63 7.66 5.28
C LEU A 92 -12.87 7.24 6.75
N ASN A 93 -14.10 7.34 7.24
CA ASN A 93 -14.48 6.82 8.56
C ASN A 93 -14.60 5.29 8.57
N GLU A 94 -14.79 4.66 7.41
CA GLU A 94 -15.05 3.22 7.29
C GLU A 94 -13.87 2.45 6.68
N VAL A 95 -12.89 3.14 6.09
CA VAL A 95 -11.68 2.50 5.58
C VAL A 95 -10.82 1.99 6.74
N MET A 96 -10.18 0.85 6.54
CA MET A 96 -9.27 0.26 7.50
C MET A 96 -7.87 0.18 6.92
N TYR A 97 -6.86 0.40 7.75
CA TYR A 97 -5.50 0.00 7.41
C TYR A 97 -5.44 -1.49 7.14
N ILE A 98 -4.51 -1.89 6.27
CA ILE A 98 -4.09 -3.30 6.18
C ILE A 98 -3.68 -3.80 7.56
N ASN A 99 -3.92 -5.09 7.83
CA ASN A 99 -3.63 -5.69 9.13
C ASN A 99 -2.11 -5.77 9.36
N TYR A 100 -1.55 -4.73 9.98
CA TYR A 100 -0.11 -4.58 10.18
C TYR A 100 0.14 -4.04 11.59
N SER A 101 1.09 -4.65 12.31
CA SER A 101 1.27 -4.47 13.75
C SER A 101 1.37 -3.00 14.19
N TYR A 102 2.14 -2.18 13.46
CA TYR A 102 2.26 -0.75 13.73
C TYR A 102 0.91 -0.03 13.66
N TRP A 103 0.16 -0.21 12.57
CA TRP A 103 -1.13 0.45 12.37
C TRP A 103 -2.19 -0.07 13.34
N ASN A 104 -2.15 -1.36 13.67
CA ASN A 104 -3.02 -1.93 14.68
C ASN A 104 -2.77 -1.24 16.02
N GLN A 105 -1.53 -1.20 16.51
CA GLN A 105 -1.23 -0.57 17.79
C GLN A 105 -1.55 0.94 17.80
N LEU A 106 -1.17 1.66 16.74
CA LEU A 106 -1.42 3.10 16.63
C LEU A 106 -2.91 3.44 16.60
N SER A 107 -3.74 2.56 16.07
CA SER A 107 -5.20 2.71 16.04
C SER A 107 -5.92 2.02 17.21
N SER A 108 -5.21 1.65 18.27
CA SER A 108 -5.78 0.91 19.42
C SER A 108 -6.53 -0.36 19.00
N ASN A 109 -5.95 -1.09 18.04
CA ASN A 109 -6.44 -2.29 17.38
C ASN A 109 -7.74 -2.14 16.56
N THR A 110 -8.25 -0.92 16.37
CA THR A 110 -9.45 -0.68 15.55
C THR A 110 -9.18 -0.74 14.05
N ARG A 111 -7.93 -0.55 13.64
CA ARG A 111 -7.48 -0.38 12.23
C ARG A 111 -8.06 0.86 11.53
N LEU A 112 -8.79 1.71 12.23
CA LEU A 112 -9.40 2.91 11.65
C LEU A 112 -8.41 4.09 11.66
N PRO A 113 -8.17 4.75 10.51
CA PRO A 113 -7.34 5.95 10.44
C PRO A 113 -7.79 7.07 11.37
N LEU A 114 -9.10 7.21 11.59
CA LEU A 114 -9.65 8.23 12.49
C LEU A 114 -9.19 8.00 13.95
N GLN A 115 -9.11 6.75 14.41
CA GLN A 115 -8.60 6.45 15.75
C GLN A 115 -7.08 6.68 15.82
N ALA A 116 -6.34 6.29 14.79
CA ALA A 116 -4.90 6.57 14.71
C ALA A 116 -4.60 8.08 14.75
N SER A 117 -5.36 8.88 14.00
CA SER A 117 -5.23 10.35 14.01
C SER A 117 -5.43 10.94 15.40
N LYS A 118 -6.45 10.50 16.15
CA LYS A 118 -6.65 10.93 17.55
C LYS A 118 -5.45 10.59 18.43
N ASN A 119 -4.90 9.39 18.27
CA ASN A 119 -3.74 8.95 19.05
C ASN A 119 -2.47 9.76 18.69
N ILE A 120 -2.25 10.04 17.40
CA ILE A 120 -1.17 10.92 16.91
C ILE A 120 -1.29 12.32 17.52
N MET A 121 -2.48 12.91 17.47
CA MET A 121 -2.73 14.26 18.04
C MET A 121 -2.54 14.30 19.55
N ASN A 122 -2.80 13.19 20.24
CA ASN A 122 -2.53 12.99 21.66
C ASN A 122 -1.07 12.60 21.97
N GLN A 123 -0.17 12.66 20.97
CA GLN A 123 1.25 12.34 21.11
C GLN A 123 1.53 10.89 21.56
N ILE A 124 0.62 9.96 21.27
CA ILE A 124 0.83 8.53 21.56
C ILE A 124 1.77 7.97 20.50
N GLU A 125 2.98 7.61 20.92
CA GLU A 125 3.97 6.94 20.06
C GLU A 125 3.87 5.42 20.20
N VAL A 126 4.10 4.71 19.10
CA VAL A 126 4.06 3.26 19.03
C VAL A 126 5.41 2.75 18.58
N PHE A 127 5.93 1.74 19.27
CA PHE A 127 7.26 1.16 19.02
C PHE A 127 8.41 2.20 19.01
N GLY A 128 8.27 3.29 19.76
CA GLY A 128 9.25 4.38 19.82
C GLY A 128 9.36 5.18 18.52
N ILE A 129 8.37 5.08 17.62
CA ILE A 129 8.33 5.85 16.37
C ILE A 129 7.63 7.18 16.65
N SER A 130 8.33 8.27 16.35
CA SER A 130 7.82 9.62 16.59
C SER A 130 6.69 10.03 15.66
N ASN A 131 5.73 10.78 16.21
CA ASN A 131 4.61 11.35 15.47
C ASN A 131 4.96 12.59 14.66
N GLN A 132 6.17 13.15 14.81
CA GLN A 132 6.53 14.44 14.22
C GLN A 132 6.31 14.48 12.69
N GLY A 133 6.61 13.39 11.97
CA GLY A 133 6.41 13.33 10.52
C GLY A 133 4.94 13.51 10.08
N PHE A 134 3.98 13.14 10.92
CA PHE A 134 2.56 13.37 10.66
C PHE A 134 2.13 14.82 10.97
N LEU A 135 2.80 15.48 11.91
CA LEU A 135 2.43 16.81 12.41
C LEU A 135 3.07 17.95 11.63
N THR A 136 4.23 17.72 11.01
CA THR A 136 4.94 18.75 10.22
C THR A 136 4.56 18.78 8.75
N SER A 137 3.76 17.82 8.29
CA SER A 137 3.29 17.74 6.92
C SER A 137 2.08 18.67 6.73
N THR A 138 2.34 19.98 6.68
CA THR A 138 1.38 21.03 6.28
C THR A 138 1.95 21.88 5.17
#